data_AF-A0A147EV88-F1
#
_entry.id   AF-A0A147EV88-F1
#
_cell.length_a   1.000
_cell.length_b   1.000
_cell.length_c   1.000
_cell.angle_alpha   90.00
_cell.angle_beta   90.00
_cell.angle_gamma   90.00
#
_symmetry.space_group_name_H-M   'P 1'
#
loop_
_entity.id
_entity.type
_entity.pdbx_description
1 polymer ?
#
loop_
_entity_poly.entity_id
_entity_poly.type
_entity_poly.pdbx_seq_one_letter_code
_entity_poly.pdbx_strand_id
1 'polypeptide(L)'
;MDGDGHTEFSVLFDIYAFFPLRFNFDRGAFGFSIDYGERGISVEPVTGWPEFTDLSLVATELDREIRMRIPERFLEDRGWTEPLRDGGTDSRA
;
A
#
# COMPACT_ATOMS: atom_id res chain seq x y z
N MET A 1 -34.65 6.09 10.18
CA MET A 1 -33.38 5.95 10.91
C MET A 1 -32.30 5.89 9.86
N ASP A 2 -31.37 6.83 9.99
CA ASP A 2 -29.95 6.77 9.63
C ASP A 2 -29.63 6.51 8.15
N GLY A 3 -29.21 7.58 7.46
CA GLY A 3 -28.55 7.45 6.17
C GLY A 3 -27.30 6.61 6.35
N ASP A 4 -27.28 5.46 5.69
CA ASP A 4 -26.18 4.51 5.64
C ASP A 4 -24.87 5.28 5.45
N GLY A 5 -24.10 5.42 6.52
CA GLY A 5 -22.95 6.31 6.54
C GLY A 5 -21.91 5.88 5.52
N HIS A 6 -21.83 6.60 4.41
CA HIS A 6 -20.75 6.47 3.44
C HIS A 6 -19.43 6.81 4.12
N THR A 7 -18.56 5.82 4.29
CA THR A 7 -17.21 6.01 4.85
C THR A 7 -16.23 6.06 3.70
N GLU A 8 -15.62 7.22 3.52
CA GLU A 8 -14.55 7.46 2.57
C GLU A 8 -13.47 8.28 3.25
N PHE A 9 -12.22 7.92 3.01
CA PHE A 9 -11.09 8.72 3.46
C PHE A 9 -9.86 8.45 2.60
N SER A 10 -8.93 9.41 2.63
CA SER A 10 -7.62 9.28 2.03
C SER A 10 -6.54 9.64 3.03
N VAL A 11 -5.43 8.91 3.01
CA VAL A 11 -4.23 9.21 3.79
C VAL A 11 -3.05 9.35 2.83
N LEU A 12 -2.33 10.46 2.94
CA LEU A 12 -1.07 10.69 2.25
C LEU A 12 0.08 10.46 3.24
N PHE A 13 1.05 9.63 2.87
CA PHE A 13 2.22 9.32 3.69
C PHE A 13 3.43 9.00 2.81
N ASP A 14 4.63 9.13 3.37
CA ASP A 14 5.85 8.77 2.64
C ASP A 14 6.17 7.29 2.84
N ILE A 15 6.34 6.55 1.74
CA ILE A 15 6.82 5.17 1.75
C ILE A 15 8.30 5.13 1.34
N TYR A 16 9.12 4.39 2.09
CA TYR A 16 10.58 4.32 1.94
C TYR A 16 11.30 5.69 1.93
N ALA A 17 10.71 6.73 2.51
CA ALA A 17 11.21 8.11 2.40
C ALA A 17 11.55 8.50 0.95
N PHE A 18 10.84 7.93 -0.02
CA PHE A 18 11.15 8.04 -1.45
C PHE A 18 9.91 8.43 -2.27
N PHE A 19 8.78 7.74 -2.05
CA PHE A 19 7.54 8.05 -2.74
C PHE A 19 6.48 8.60 -1.77
N PRO A 20 5.83 9.71 -2.10
CA PRO A 20 4.56 10.07 -1.48
C PRO A 20 3.48 9.08 -1.97
N LEU A 21 2.91 8.30 -1.06
CA LEU A 21 1.88 7.31 -1.35
C LEU A 21 0.54 7.76 -0.76
N ARG A 22 -0.50 7.73 -1.59
CA ARG A 22 -1.88 7.97 -1.20
C ARG A 22 -2.61 6.64 -1.10
N PHE A 23 -3.12 6.35 0.09
CA PHE A 23 -4.11 5.29 0.33
C PHE A 23 -5.50 5.91 0.25
N ASN A 24 -6.37 5.32 -0.57
CA ASN A 24 -7.78 5.71 -0.69
C ASN A 24 -8.65 4.54 -0.25
N PHE A 25 -9.66 4.83 0.57
CA PHE A 25 -10.69 3.88 0.98
C PHE A 25 -12.07 4.43 0.62
N ASP A 26 -12.88 3.60 -0.04
CA ASP A 26 -14.24 3.92 -0.46
C ASP A 26 -15.08 2.62 -0.40
N ARG A 27 -16.21 2.65 0.34
CA ARG A 27 -17.22 1.57 0.35
C ARG A 27 -16.66 0.16 0.62
N GLY A 28 -15.69 0.04 1.52
CA GLY A 28 -15.10 -1.25 1.90
C GLY A 28 -13.95 -1.72 1.00
N ALA A 29 -13.73 -1.04 -0.11
CA ALA A 29 -12.60 -1.26 -1.00
C ALA A 29 -11.52 -0.18 -0.82
N PHE A 30 -10.30 -0.48 -1.25
CA PHE A 30 -9.20 0.47 -1.19
C PHE A 30 -8.24 0.36 -2.38
N GLY A 31 -7.40 1.37 -2.54
CA GLY A 31 -6.34 1.40 -3.55
C GLY A 31 -5.21 2.35 -3.19
N PHE A 32 -4.12 2.28 -3.95
CA PHE A 32 -2.93 3.09 -3.74
C PHE A 32 -2.55 3.87 -5.00
N SER A 33 -1.95 5.04 -4.81
CA SER A 33 -1.31 5.79 -5.89
C SER A 33 -0.08 6.50 -5.39
N ILE A 34 0.94 6.60 -6.23
CA ILE A 34 2.08 7.49 -5.99
C ILE A 34 1.65 8.91 -6.39
N ASP A 35 1.74 9.85 -5.46
CA ASP A 35 1.17 11.19 -5.59
C ASP A 35 2.24 12.23 -5.99
N TYR A 36 2.23 12.67 -7.25
CA TYR A 36 3.11 13.76 -7.72
C TYR A 36 2.43 15.14 -7.64
N GLY A 37 1.42 15.31 -6.78
CA GLY A 37 0.65 16.53 -6.59
C GLY A 37 -0.51 16.63 -7.59
N GLU A 38 -0.23 17.12 -8.80
CA GLU A 38 -1.28 17.30 -9.83
C GLU A 38 -1.72 15.97 -10.47
N ARG A 39 -0.91 14.91 -10.30
CA ARG A 39 -1.16 13.59 -10.89
C ARG A 39 -0.77 12.49 -9.92
N GLY A 40 -1.68 11.52 -9.77
CA GLY A 40 -1.39 10.24 -9.13
C GLY A 40 -1.09 9.17 -10.18
N ILE A 41 -0.07 8.35 -9.94
CA ILE A 41 0.13 7.10 -10.69
C ILE A 41 -0.45 5.98 -9.85
N SER A 42 -1.52 5.35 -10.33
CA SER A 42 -2.12 4.20 -9.66
C SER A 42 -1.09 3.08 -9.49
N VAL A 43 -1.14 2.45 -8.32
CA VAL A 43 -0.36 1.25 -8.00
C VAL A 43 -1.39 0.15 -7.81
N GLU A 44 -1.24 -0.94 -8.54
CA GLU A 44 -2.20 -2.05 -8.58
C GLU A 44 -1.49 -3.33 -8.13
N PRO A 45 -1.25 -3.49 -6.81
CA PRO A 45 -0.54 -4.66 -6.30
C PRO A 45 -1.30 -5.97 -6.55
N VAL A 46 -2.62 -5.86 -6.69
CA VAL A 46 -3.54 -6.94 -7.03
C VAL A 46 -4.54 -6.45 -8.07
N THR A 47 -5.07 -7.36 -8.88
CA THR A 47 -6.09 -7.03 -9.89
C THR A 47 -7.42 -6.69 -9.23
N GLY A 48 -8.01 -5.55 -9.60
CA GLY A 48 -9.36 -5.16 -9.19
C GLY A 48 -9.41 -4.27 -7.95
N TRP A 49 -10.56 -4.26 -7.27
CA TRP A 49 -10.80 -3.47 -6.06
C TRP A 49 -10.82 -4.39 -4.84
N PRO A 50 -9.68 -4.53 -4.11
CA PRO A 50 -9.60 -5.41 -2.96
C PRO A 50 -10.48 -4.92 -1.81
N GLU A 51 -11.10 -5.85 -1.09
CA GLU A 51 -11.80 -5.55 0.16
C GLU A 51 -10.79 -5.34 1.28
N PHE A 52 -11.11 -4.50 2.25
CA PHE A 52 -10.20 -4.18 3.37
C PHE A 52 -9.72 -5.39 4.17
N THR A 53 -10.44 -6.52 4.14
CA THR A 53 -10.00 -7.79 4.74
C THR A 53 -8.72 -8.34 4.11
N ASP A 54 -8.43 -7.98 2.86
CA ASP A 54 -7.24 -8.40 2.12
C ASP A 54 -6.04 -7.47 2.32
N LEU A 55 -6.15 -6.46 3.21
CA LEU A 55 -5.12 -5.42 3.39
C LEU A 55 -3.71 -5.99 3.62
N SER A 56 -3.57 -7.05 4.42
CA SER A 56 -2.27 -7.67 4.68
C SER A 56 -1.62 -8.22 3.41
N LEU A 57 -2.39 -8.93 2.58
CA LEU A 57 -1.93 -9.47 1.30
C LEU A 57 -1.55 -8.34 0.35
N VAL A 58 -2.43 -7.35 0.21
CA VAL A 58 -2.19 -6.20 -0.68
C VAL A 58 -1.00 -5.38 -0.21
N ALA A 59 -0.76 -5.25 1.10
CA ALA A 59 0.41 -4.57 1.64
C ALA A 59 1.72 -5.30 1.30
N THR A 60 1.74 -6.63 1.33
CA THR A 60 2.90 -7.44 0.90
C THR A 60 3.20 -7.22 -0.58
N GLU A 61 2.19 -7.24 -1.45
CA GLU A 61 2.39 -7.02 -2.89
C GLU A 61 2.75 -5.55 -3.19
N LEU A 62 2.15 -4.60 -2.47
CA LEU A 62 2.45 -3.17 -2.59
C LEU A 62 3.91 -2.91 -2.26
N ASP A 63 4.41 -3.52 -1.19
CA ASP A 63 5.81 -3.44 -0.78
C ASP A 63 6.75 -3.87 -1.91
N ARG A 64 6.47 -5.02 -2.53
CA ARG A 64 7.25 -5.53 -3.67
C ARG A 64 7.22 -4.57 -4.85
N GLU A 65 6.04 -4.09 -5.22
CA GLU A 65 5.88 -3.19 -6.36
C GLU A 65 6.61 -1.85 -6.15
N ILE A 66 6.51 -1.27 -4.95
CA ILE A 66 7.19 -0.02 -4.61
C ILE A 66 8.70 -0.20 -4.61
N ARG A 67 9.22 -1.27 -4.02
CA ARG A 67 10.66 -1.55 -3.98
C ARG A 67 11.27 -1.68 -5.37
N MET A 68 10.57 -2.30 -6.32
CA MET A 68 11.03 -2.41 -7.71
C MET A 68 11.17 -1.05 -8.41
N ARG A 69 10.50 -0.01 -7.92
CA ARG A 69 10.58 1.36 -8.45
C ARG A 69 11.67 2.19 -7.78
N ILE A 70 12.28 1.72 -6.69
CA ILE A 70 13.34 2.42 -5.95
C ILE A 70 14.70 1.86 -6.37
N PRO A 71 15.72 2.70 -6.62
CA PRO A 71 17.06 2.21 -6.92
C PRO A 71 17.61 1.30 -5.80
N GLU A 72 18.15 0.14 -6.17
CA GLU A 72 18.65 -0.87 -5.22
C GLU A 72 19.64 -0.29 -4.20
N ARG A 73 20.63 0.48 -4.67
CA ARG A 73 21.61 1.16 -3.79
C ARG A 73 20.97 2.03 -2.72
N PHE A 74 19.84 2.69 -3.02
CA PHE A 74 19.14 3.51 -2.02
C PHE A 74 18.53 2.64 -0.91
N LEU A 75 18.00 1.46 -1.26
CA LEU A 75 17.48 0.50 -0.29
C LEU A 75 18.62 -0.12 0.54
N GLU A 76 19.75 -0.45 -0.09
CA GLU A 76 20.94 -0.99 0.58
C GLU A 76 21.50 -0.01 1.62
N ASP A 77 21.73 1.25 1.24
CA ASP A 77 22.27 2.29 2.11
C ASP A 77 21.40 2.55 3.36
N ARG A 78 20.11 2.18 3.28
CA ARG A 78 19.12 2.34 4.36
C ARG A 78 18.83 1.05 5.13
N GLY A 79 19.41 -0.09 4.73
CA GLY A 79 19.13 -1.39 5.33
C GLY A 79 17.72 -1.91 5.04
N TRP A 80 17.12 -1.50 3.92
CA TRP A 80 15.75 -1.84 3.51
C TRP A 80 15.72 -2.88 2.40
N THR A 81 16.65 -3.84 2.38
CA THR A 81 16.73 -4.84 1.30
C THR A 81 15.75 -6.00 1.48
N GLU A 82 15.32 -6.32 2.70
CA GLU A 82 14.36 -7.40 2.94
C GLU A 82 12.91 -6.94 2.74
N PRO A 83 12.11 -7.60 1.88
CA PRO A 83 10.71 -7.27 1.67
C PRO A 83 9.83 -7.60 2.87
N LEU A 84 8.64 -7.00 2.91
CA LEU A 84 7.60 -7.35 3.86
C LEU A 84 7.28 -8.85 3.72
N ARG A 85 7.24 -9.56 4.86
CA ARG A 85 6.86 -10.96 4.89
C ARG A 85 5.36 -11.07 5.03
N ASP A 86 4.77 -12.00 4.30
CA ASP A 86 3.35 -12.31 4.45
C ASP A 86 3.07 -12.71 5.90
N GLY A 87 2.09 -12.07 6.52
CA GLY A 87 1.69 -12.29 7.92
C GLY A 87 1.02 -13.66 8.17
N GLY A 88 1.29 -14.66 7.32
CA GLY A 88 0.81 -16.02 7.45
C GLY A 88 1.47 -16.72 8.64
N THR A 89 0.80 -16.65 9.79
CA THR A 89 0.97 -17.48 10.99
C THR A 89 2.40 -17.95 11.27
N ASP A 90 3.14 -17.20 12.08
CA ASP A 90 4.18 -17.82 12.90
C ASP A 90 3.48 -18.62 14.01
N SER A 91 3.00 -19.81 13.65
CA SER A 91 2.67 -20.84 14.65
C SER A 91 3.98 -21.53 15.01
N ARG A 92 4.69 -20.98 15.98
CA ARG A 92 5.69 -21.71 16.75
C ARG A 92 5.15 -21.94 18.15
N ALA A 93 4.53 -23.11 18.30
CA ALA A 93 4.49 -23.86 19.55
C ALA A 93 5.86 -24.52 19.80
#